data_AF-A0A8I2H0C0-F1
#
_entry.id   AF-A0A8I2H0C0-F1
#
_cell.length_a   1.000
_cell.length_b   1.000
_cell.length_c   1.000
_cell.angle_alpha   90.00
_cell.angle_beta   90.00
_cell.angle_gamma   90.00
#
_symmetry.space_group_name_H-M   'P 1'
#
loop_
_entity.id
_entity.type
_entity.pdbx_description
1 polymer ?
#
loop_
_entity_poly.entity_id
_entity_poly.type
_entity_poly.pdbx_seq_one_letter_code
_entity_poly.pdbx_strand_id
1 'polypeptide(L)'
;MQEQIPSQQDHLATLAYLDKQVKRGQINRAVADVESIIGTTADTGHLVLVEFIKLLDGLSKATTLAEMRAAASQGRDSLGTLTSKVLNNEIQFPYQGKGAENVYQEIESRATGVASILTSSE
;
A
#
# COMPACT_ATOMS: atom_id res chain seq x y z
N MET A 1 1.03 -30.87 -38.15
CA MET A 1 1.26 -29.62 -37.42
C MET A 1 2.76 -29.44 -37.29
N GLN A 2 3.35 -28.44 -37.93
CA GLN A 2 4.73 -28.06 -37.64
C GLN A 2 4.72 -27.33 -36.30
N GLU A 3 5.39 -27.87 -35.28
CA GLU A 3 5.66 -27.13 -34.04
C GLU A 3 6.52 -25.92 -34.39
N GLN A 4 5.94 -24.74 -34.26
CA GLN A 4 6.68 -23.49 -34.41
C GLN A 4 7.57 -23.33 -33.18
N ILE A 5 8.88 -23.46 -33.37
CA ILE A 5 9.87 -23.29 -32.31
C ILE A 5 9.77 -21.84 -31.79
N PRO A 6 9.58 -21.62 -30.48
CA PRO A 6 9.49 -20.28 -29.90
C PRO A 6 10.72 -19.44 -30.26
N SER A 7 10.50 -18.16 -30.58
CA SER A 7 11.61 -17.26 -30.86
C SER A 7 12.47 -17.04 -29.60
N GLN A 8 13.71 -16.59 -29.78
CA GLN A 8 14.57 -16.22 -28.64
C GLN A 8 13.91 -15.16 -27.75
N GLN A 9 13.13 -14.25 -28.34
CA GLN A 9 12.40 -13.22 -27.61
C GLN A 9 11.25 -13.81 -26.77
N ASP A 10 10.52 -14.80 -27.29
CA ASP A 10 9.47 -15.51 -26.55
C ASP A 10 10.06 -16.30 -25.37
N HIS A 11 11.24 -16.90 -25.57
CA HIS A 11 11.95 -17.60 -24.51
C HIS A 11 12.37 -16.65 -23.38
N LEU A 12 12.94 -15.48 -23.71
CA LEU A 12 13.32 -14.47 -22.71
C LEU A 12 12.11 -13.92 -21.95
N ALA A 13 11.00 -13.65 -22.64
CA ALA A 13 9.75 -13.22 -22.00
C ALA A 13 9.21 -14.29 -21.03
N THR A 14 9.29 -15.56 -21.42
CA THR A 14 8.89 -16.70 -20.57
C THR A 14 9.76 -16.79 -19.32
N LEU A 15 11.09 -16.65 -19.45
CA LEU A 15 12.00 -16.64 -18.30
C LEU A 15 11.69 -15.49 -17.33
N ALA A 16 11.45 -14.28 -17.85
CA ALA A 16 11.08 -13.13 -17.04
C ALA A 16 9.75 -13.34 -16.30
N TYR A 17 8.76 -13.95 -16.96
CA TYR A 17 7.50 -14.32 -16.34
C TYR A 17 7.70 -15.35 -15.20
N LEU A 18 8.48 -16.40 -15.44
CA LEU A 18 8.74 -17.45 -14.44
C LEU A 18 9.49 -16.90 -13.22
N ASP A 19 10.52 -16.07 -13.42
CA ASP A 19 11.23 -15.39 -12.34
C ASP A 19 10.27 -14.53 -11.49
N LYS A 20 9.37 -13.79 -12.13
CA LYS A 20 8.32 -13.04 -11.44
C LYS A 20 7.41 -13.96 -10.60
N GLN A 21 6.99 -15.11 -11.12
CA GLN A 21 6.13 -16.04 -10.36
C GLN A 21 6.86 -16.66 -9.17
N VAL A 22 8.14 -17.04 -9.31
CA VAL A 22 8.95 -17.55 -8.21
C VAL A 22 9.06 -16.52 -7.09
N LYS A 23 9.36 -15.26 -7.42
CA LYS A 23 9.43 -14.16 -6.45
C LYS A 23 8.10 -13.95 -5.73
N ARG A 24 6.96 -14.00 -6.45
CA ARG A 24 5.62 -13.92 -5.83
C ARG A 24 5.36 -15.09 -4.87
N GLY A 25 5.74 -16.31 -5.24
CA GLY A 25 5.60 -17.48 -4.37
C GLY A 25 6.48 -17.43 -3.12
N GLN A 26 7.65 -16.78 -3.19
CA GLN A 26 8.50 -16.52 -2.02
C GLN A 26 7.88 -15.46 -1.10
N ILE A 27 7.42 -14.34 -1.67
CA ILE A 27 6.74 -13.27 -0.93
C ILE A 27 5.54 -13.83 -0.16
N ASN A 28 4.64 -14.53 -0.86
CA ASN A 28 3.43 -15.09 -0.26
C ASN A 28 3.72 -16.05 0.91
N ARG A 29 4.82 -16.81 0.85
CA ARG A 29 5.17 -17.77 1.90
C ARG A 29 5.92 -17.14 3.07
N ALA A 30 6.74 -16.14 2.81
CA ALA A 30 7.68 -15.62 3.81
C ALA A 30 7.13 -14.43 4.60
N VAL A 31 6.36 -13.54 3.97
CA VAL A 31 6.04 -12.22 4.54
C VAL A 31 4.64 -11.69 4.21
N ALA A 32 3.88 -12.39 3.38
CA ALA A 32 2.71 -11.84 2.70
C ALA A 32 1.64 -12.91 2.45
N ASP A 33 1.43 -13.82 3.41
CA ASP A 33 0.23 -14.65 3.36
C ASP A 33 -1.02 -13.76 3.50
N VAL A 34 -2.11 -14.17 2.87
CA VAL A 34 -3.29 -13.31 2.69
C VAL A 34 -3.90 -12.91 4.04
N GLU A 35 -3.94 -13.82 5.01
CA GLU A 35 -4.53 -13.58 6.32
C GLU A 35 -3.70 -12.56 7.11
N SER A 36 -2.37 -12.74 7.15
CA SER A 36 -1.46 -11.79 7.80
C SER A 36 -1.45 -10.41 7.14
N ILE A 37 -1.59 -10.34 5.79
CA ILE A 37 -1.74 -9.06 5.09
C ILE A 37 -3.01 -8.34 5.54
N ILE A 38 -4.14 -9.06 5.59
CA ILE A 38 -5.42 -8.47 6.01
C ILE A 38 -5.32 -8.00 7.47
N GLY A 39 -4.76 -8.82 8.35
CA GLY A 39 -4.51 -8.46 9.75
C GLY A 39 -3.65 -7.21 9.89
N THR A 40 -2.49 -7.18 9.22
CA THR A 40 -1.58 -6.02 9.21
C THR A 40 -2.24 -4.76 8.64
N THR A 41 -3.07 -4.91 7.60
CA THR A 41 -3.82 -3.80 7.00
C THR A 41 -4.87 -3.27 7.98
N ALA A 42 -5.60 -4.16 8.66
CA ALA A 42 -6.58 -3.78 9.67
C ALA A 42 -5.93 -3.07 10.86
N ASP A 43 -4.81 -3.60 11.39
CA ASP A 43 -4.05 -2.98 12.49
C ASP A 43 -3.54 -1.59 12.11
N THR A 44 -2.99 -1.45 10.90
CA THR A 44 -2.55 -0.15 10.36
C THR A 44 -3.72 0.82 10.27
N GLY A 45 -4.88 0.36 9.78
CA GLY A 45 -6.11 1.15 9.74
C GLY A 45 -6.58 1.61 11.12
N HIS A 46 -6.56 0.71 12.11
CA HIS A 46 -6.92 1.04 13.49
C HIS A 46 -5.97 2.07 14.11
N LEU A 47 -4.66 1.93 13.91
CA LEU A 47 -3.67 2.89 14.40
C LEU A 47 -3.91 4.29 13.82
N VAL A 48 -4.10 4.39 12.50
CA VAL A 48 -4.37 5.67 11.84
C VAL A 48 -5.69 6.27 12.30
N LEU A 49 -6.75 5.46 12.41
CA LEU A 49 -8.06 5.93 12.87
C LEU A 49 -8.00 6.48 14.29
N VAL A 50 -7.34 5.78 15.22
CA VAL A 50 -7.19 6.21 16.61
C VAL A 50 -6.41 7.52 16.71
N GLU A 51 -5.27 7.62 16.02
CA GLU A 51 -4.47 8.86 16.05
C GLU A 51 -5.19 10.03 15.36
N PHE A 52 -5.97 9.77 14.31
CA PHE A 52 -6.81 10.78 13.68
C PHE A 52 -7.93 11.28 14.60
N ILE A 53 -8.59 10.38 15.33
CA ILE A 53 -9.60 10.75 16.33
C ILE A 53 -8.98 11.60 17.44
N LYS A 54 -7.79 11.22 17.94
CA LYS A 54 -7.05 12.03 18.95
C LYS A 54 -6.74 13.43 18.43
N LEU A 55 -6.33 13.56 17.17
CA LEU A 55 -6.10 14.85 16.54
C LEU A 55 -7.38 15.69 16.50
N LEU A 56 -8.51 15.13 16.04
CA LEU A 56 -9.79 15.82 15.98
C LEU A 56 -10.26 16.26 17.38
N ASP A 57 -10.14 15.38 18.38
CA ASP A 57 -10.48 15.67 19.77
C ASP A 57 -9.64 16.82 20.33
N GLY A 58 -8.32 16.76 20.14
CA GLY A 58 -7.38 17.80 20.55
C GLY A 58 -7.66 19.15 19.88
N LEU A 59 -7.94 19.16 18.58
CA LEU A 59 -8.31 20.37 17.85
C LEU A 59 -9.65 20.95 18.32
N SER A 60 -10.64 20.10 18.64
CA SER A 60 -11.95 20.55 19.12
C SER A 60 -11.91 21.20 20.49
N LYS A 61 -10.93 20.83 21.32
CA LYS A 61 -10.74 21.32 22.70
C LYS A 61 -9.72 22.45 22.80
N ALA A 62 -8.88 22.64 21.78
CA ALA A 62 -7.85 23.67 21.78
C ALA A 62 -8.48 25.06 21.77
N THR A 63 -8.11 25.88 22.75
CA THR A 63 -8.49 27.29 22.88
C THR A 63 -7.37 28.22 22.44
N THR A 64 -6.16 27.69 22.28
CA THR A 64 -4.97 28.45 21.86
C THR A 64 -4.22 27.79 20.71
N LEU A 65 -3.45 28.60 19.98
CA LEU A 65 -2.56 28.11 18.92
C LEU A 65 -1.49 27.14 19.47
N ALA A 66 -1.08 27.30 20.73
CA ALA A 66 -0.13 26.41 21.38
C ALA A 66 -0.73 25.02 21.61
N GLU A 67 -1.98 24.95 22.07
CA GLU A 67 -2.72 23.69 22.24
C GLU A 67 -2.98 23.01 20.89
N MET A 68 -3.33 23.77 19.84
CA MET A 68 -3.45 23.22 18.49
C MET A 68 -2.15 22.58 18.00
N ARG A 69 -1.01 23.23 18.23
CA ARG A 69 0.32 22.69 17.87
C ARG A 69 0.65 21.43 18.68
N ALA A 70 0.28 21.38 19.96
CA ALA A 70 0.48 20.21 20.79
C ALA A 70 -0.33 19.00 20.27
N ALA A 71 -1.61 19.20 19.93
CA ALA A 71 -2.45 18.17 19.33
C ALA A 71 -1.89 17.63 18.01
N ALA A 72 -1.37 18.51 17.14
CA ALA A 72 -0.73 18.11 15.89
C ALA A 72 0.61 17.37 16.11
N SER A 73 1.36 17.74 17.17
CA SER A 73 2.66 17.12 17.48
C SER A 73 2.50 15.69 18.01
N GLN A 74 1.43 15.41 18.75
CA GLN A 74 1.17 14.07 19.27
C GLN A 74 1.06 13.02 18.16
N GLY A 75 0.32 13.32 17.08
CA GLY A 75 0.21 12.41 15.92
C GLY A 75 1.55 12.24 15.19
N ARG A 76 2.36 13.30 15.12
CA ARG A 76 3.73 13.23 14.59
C ARG A 76 4.61 12.31 15.45
N ASP A 77 4.49 12.33 16.77
CA ASP A 77 5.33 11.48 17.62
C ASP A 77 4.91 10.01 17.54
N SER A 78 3.59 9.73 17.51
CA SER A 78 3.05 8.37 17.39
C SER A 78 3.38 7.72 16.04
N LEU A 79 3.17 8.44 14.92
CA LEU A 79 3.30 7.88 13.56
C LEU A 79 4.59 8.28 12.85
N GLY A 80 5.25 9.35 13.29
CA GLY A 80 6.42 9.91 12.61
C GLY A 80 7.65 9.02 12.66
N THR A 81 7.73 8.07 13.61
CA THR A 81 8.78 7.03 13.57
C THR A 81 8.75 6.26 12.24
N LEU A 82 7.57 5.93 11.73
CA LEU A 82 7.43 5.26 10.44
C LEU A 82 7.91 6.15 9.30
N THR A 83 7.51 7.43 9.30
CA THR A 83 7.95 8.42 8.32
C THR A 83 9.45 8.62 8.33
N SER A 84 10.09 8.72 9.50
CA SER A 84 11.54 8.86 9.63
C SER A 84 12.27 7.65 9.05
N LYS A 85 11.80 6.42 9.31
CA LYS A 85 12.38 5.22 8.72
C LYS A 85 12.29 5.20 7.19
N VAL A 86 11.19 5.69 6.62
CA VAL A 86 11.07 5.83 5.16
C VAL A 86 12.05 6.87 4.62
N LEU A 87 12.12 8.05 5.23
CA LEU A 87 13.00 9.14 4.79
C LEU A 87 14.49 8.78 4.91
N ASN A 88 14.84 7.97 5.90
CA ASN A 88 16.19 7.46 6.10
C ASN A 88 16.52 6.24 5.23
N ASN A 89 15.59 5.78 4.38
CA ASN A 89 15.70 4.54 3.59
C ASN A 89 15.92 3.27 4.44
N GLU A 90 15.48 3.28 5.70
CA GLU A 90 15.51 2.10 6.58
C GLU A 90 14.39 1.12 6.24
N ILE A 91 13.27 1.63 5.71
CA ILE A 91 12.18 0.83 5.15
C ILE A 91 11.75 1.41 3.80
N GLN A 92 11.30 0.53 2.91
CA GLN A 92 10.70 0.92 1.64
C GLN A 92 9.36 0.20 1.47
N PHE A 93 8.33 0.96 1.12
CA PHE A 93 7.04 0.41 0.78
C PHE A 93 7.00 -0.01 -0.71
N PRO A 94 6.28 -1.09 -1.06
CA PRO A 94 6.19 -1.53 -2.46
C PRO A 94 5.72 -0.46 -3.44
N TYR A 95 4.85 0.48 -3.02
CA TYR A 95 4.39 1.57 -3.87
C TYR A 95 5.53 2.49 -4.32
N GLN A 96 6.59 2.65 -3.51
CA GLN A 96 7.74 3.48 -3.84
C GLN A 96 8.56 2.86 -4.98
N GLY A 97 8.62 1.52 -5.05
CA GLY A 97 9.24 0.81 -6.18
C GLY A 97 8.36 0.83 -7.44
N LYS A 98 7.04 0.85 -7.29
CA LYS A 98 6.09 0.98 -8.42
C LYS A 98 6.05 2.39 -9.01
N GLY A 99 6.31 3.41 -8.19
CA GLY A 99 6.07 4.82 -8.52
C GLY A 99 4.62 5.23 -8.19
N ALA A 100 4.45 6.41 -7.59
CA ALA A 100 3.16 6.88 -7.10
C ALA A 100 2.09 6.97 -8.21
N GLU A 101 2.47 7.47 -9.38
CA GLU A 101 1.57 7.61 -10.53
C GLU A 101 0.95 6.27 -10.96
N ASN A 102 1.78 5.23 -11.11
CA ASN A 102 1.29 3.89 -11.46
C ASN A 102 0.33 3.34 -10.40
N VAL A 103 0.57 3.65 -9.13
CA VAL A 103 -0.28 3.21 -8.03
C VAL A 103 -1.61 3.96 -8.01
N TYR A 104 -1.61 5.26 -8.31
CA TYR A 104 -2.85 6.02 -8.47
C TYR A 104 -3.69 5.49 -9.62
N GLN A 105 -3.08 5.18 -10.76
CA GLN A 105 -3.76 4.54 -11.90
C GLN A 105 -4.33 3.15 -11.53
N GLU A 106 -3.59 2.32 -10.80
CA GLU A 106 -4.10 1.04 -10.28
C GLU A 106 -5.33 1.24 -9.38
N ILE A 107 -5.29 2.24 -8.48
CA ILE A 107 -6.39 2.57 -7.57
C ILE A 107 -7.62 3.03 -8.36
N GLU A 108 -7.46 3.98 -9.27
CA GLU A 108 -8.54 4.54 -10.08
C GLU A 108 -9.21 3.47 -10.95
N SER A 109 -8.41 2.65 -11.63
CA SER A 109 -8.90 1.56 -12.47
C SER A 109 -9.70 0.55 -11.65
N ARG A 110 -9.19 0.15 -10.48
CA ARG A 110 -9.89 -0.78 -9.59
C ARG A 110 -11.17 -0.18 -9.04
N ALA A 111 -11.14 1.05 -8.54
CA ALA A 111 -12.31 1.73 -7.98
C ALA A 111 -13.42 1.85 -9.03
N THR A 112 -13.07 2.29 -10.24
CA THR A 112 -14.01 2.43 -11.36
C THR A 112 -14.56 1.07 -11.80
N GLY A 113 -13.70 0.06 -11.98
CA GLY A 113 -14.12 -1.27 -12.38
C GLY A 113 -15.07 -1.92 -11.38
N VAL A 114 -14.74 -1.84 -10.07
CA VAL A 114 -15.62 -2.32 -9.01
C VAL A 114 -16.95 -1.57 -9.00
N ALA A 115 -16.92 -0.23 -9.04
CA ALA A 115 -18.13 0.58 -9.07
C ALA A 115 -19.01 0.23 -10.28
N SER A 116 -18.42 0.05 -11.46
CA SER A 116 -19.18 -0.29 -12.68
C SER A 116 -19.92 -1.62 -12.56
N ILE A 117 -19.33 -2.62 -11.90
CA ILE A 117 -19.97 -3.93 -11.67
C ILE A 117 -21.10 -3.79 -10.64
N LEU A 118 -20.89 -3.00 -9.58
CA LEU A 118 -21.92 -2.78 -8.56
C LEU A 118 -23.11 -2.00 -9.09
N THR A 119 -22.90 -1.11 -10.07
CA THR A 119 -23.94 -0.26 -10.65
C THR A 119 -24.51 -0.77 -11.96
N SER A 120 -23.90 -1.77 -12.58
CA SER A 120 -24.47 -2.42 -13.76
C SER A 120 -25.67 -3.25 -13.33
N SER A 121 -26.85 -2.91 -13.82
CA SER A 121 -28.05 -3.75 -13.70
C SER A 121 -27.80 -5.08 -14.42
N GLU A 122 -28.26 -6.20 -13.81
CA GLU A 122 -28.30 -7.52 -14.47
C GLU A 122 -29.02 -7.48 -15.82
#